data_AF-A0A7T3KTK7-F1
#
_entry.id   AF-A0A7T3KTK7-F1
#
_cell.length_a   1.000
_cell.length_b   1.000
_cell.length_c   1.000
_cell.angle_alpha   90.00
_cell.angle_beta   90.00
_cell.angle_gamma   90.00
#
_symmetry.space_group_name_H-M   'P 1'
#
loop_
_entity.id
_entity.type
_entity.pdbx_description
1 polymer ?
#
loop_
_entity_poly.entity_id
_entity_poly.type
_entity_poly.pdbx_seq_one_letter_code
_entity_poly.pdbx_strand_id
1 'polypeptide(L)'
;MTLRLDRSDWLSLSLIAGTLLAGLALWDRLPAELAIHFSASGEPDGFASKPVAVVSLPALMAATLLFVEGAGRVDPPEDPSVLGFVTVATMALLAAVQGYIFAENLGHTVPFGLFMLGIGVWIVVVVGYTVAREKRAGAA
;
A
#
# COMPACT_ATOMS: atom_id res chain seq x y z
N MET A 1 4.16 6.34 28.24
CA MET A 1 3.21 6.60 27.12
C MET A 1 3.10 5.31 26.34
N THR A 2 2.03 4.54 26.54
CA THR A 2 1.81 3.23 25.90
C THR A 2 1.20 3.43 24.52
N LEU A 3 1.85 2.94 23.46
CA LEU A 3 1.24 2.83 22.13
C LEU A 3 -0.04 2.01 22.26
N ARG A 4 -1.20 2.67 22.14
CA ARG A 4 -2.49 1.99 22.14
C ARG A 4 -2.91 1.82 20.69
N LEU A 5 -2.67 0.63 20.16
CA LEU A 5 -3.05 0.28 18.79
C LEU A 5 -4.58 0.23 18.67
N ASP A 6 -5.10 0.90 17.66
CA ASP A 6 -6.52 0.88 17.32
C ASP A 6 -6.86 -0.12 16.20
N ARG A 7 -8.11 -0.12 15.74
CA ARG A 7 -8.56 -1.03 14.69
C ARG A 7 -7.84 -0.80 13.36
N SER A 8 -7.60 0.45 12.97
CA SER A 8 -6.88 0.83 11.75
C SER A 8 -5.43 0.38 11.80
N ASP A 9 -4.78 0.51 12.96
CA ASP A 9 -3.42 0.04 13.18
C ASP A 9 -3.34 -1.48 12.95
N TRP A 10 -4.24 -2.25 13.59
CA TRP A 10 -4.25 -3.70 13.43
C TRP A 10 -4.53 -4.15 12.00
N LEU A 11 -5.43 -3.47 11.30
CA LEU A 11 -5.70 -3.73 9.87
C LEU A 11 -4.46 -3.44 9.01
N SER A 12 -3.80 -2.30 9.26
CA SER A 12 -2.58 -1.89 8.56
C SER A 12 -1.44 -2.87 8.79
N LEU A 13 -1.20 -3.26 10.04
CA LEU A 13 -0.21 -4.27 10.41
C LEU A 13 -0.52 -5.63 9.79
N SER A 14 -1.80 -6.00 9.71
CA SER A 14 -2.23 -7.25 9.06
C SER A 14 -1.95 -7.23 7.56
N LEU A 15 -2.16 -6.09 6.89
CA LEU A 15 -1.82 -5.92 5.47
C LEU A 15 -0.31 -6.01 5.26
N ILE A 16 0.50 -5.32 6.08
CA ILE A 16 1.97 -5.39 6.02
C ILE A 16 2.46 -6.82 6.19
N ALA A 17 2.00 -7.51 7.24
CA ALA A 17 2.37 -8.88 7.52
C ALA A 17 1.91 -9.82 6.39
N GLY A 18 0.67 -9.65 5.90
CA GLY A 18 0.12 -10.41 4.79
C GLY A 18 0.95 -10.26 3.52
N THR A 19 1.38 -9.04 3.18
CA THR A 19 2.23 -8.76 2.02
C THR A 19 3.59 -9.45 2.13
N LEU A 20 4.25 -9.39 3.29
CA LEU A 20 5.51 -10.09 3.52
C LEU A 20 5.33 -11.61 3.47
N LEU A 21 4.33 -12.13 4.16
CA LEU A 21 4.02 -13.57 4.20
C LEU A 21 3.68 -14.12 2.82
N ALA A 22 3.00 -13.35 1.97
CA ALA A 22 2.74 -13.73 0.59
C ALA A 22 4.05 -13.91 -0.20
N GLY A 23 5.00 -12.98 -0.05
CA GLY A 23 6.31 -13.10 -0.69
C GLY A 23 7.12 -14.30 -0.19
N LEU A 24 7.08 -14.57 1.11
CA LEU A 24 7.72 -15.76 1.71
C LEU A 24 7.06 -17.05 1.25
N ALA A 25 5.74 -17.10 1.16
CA ALA A 25 4.99 -18.26 0.68
C ALA A 25 5.25 -18.55 -0.81
N LEU A 26 5.52 -17.52 -1.60
CA LEU A 26 5.84 -17.62 -3.04
C LEU A 26 7.34 -17.75 -3.32
N TRP A 27 8.20 -17.78 -2.30
CA TRP A 27 9.64 -17.62 -2.43
C TRP A 27 10.28 -18.57 -3.46
N ASP A 28 9.91 -19.85 -3.42
CA ASP A 28 10.47 -20.88 -4.30
C ASP A 28 9.95 -20.79 -5.74
N ARG A 29 8.85 -20.06 -5.97
CA ARG A 29 8.25 -19.84 -7.29
C ARG A 29 8.72 -18.56 -7.95
N LEU A 30 9.16 -17.57 -7.17
CA LEU A 30 9.64 -16.31 -7.71
C LEU A 30 11.02 -16.49 -8.38
N PRO A 31 11.32 -15.75 -9.47
CA PRO A 31 12.63 -15.77 -10.11
C PRO A 31 13.72 -15.16 -9.22
N ALA A 32 15.00 -15.35 -9.56
CA ALA A 32 16.11 -14.79 -8.79
C ALA A 32 16.15 -13.25 -8.84
N GLU A 33 15.75 -12.67 -9.98
CA GLU A 33 15.53 -11.24 -10.17
C GLU A 33 14.09 -11.00 -10.55
N LEU A 34 13.46 -9.99 -9.95
CA LEU A 34 12.08 -9.61 -10.20
C LEU A 34 12.03 -8.23 -10.85
N ALA A 35 11.15 -8.08 -11.83
CA ALA A 35 10.70 -6.78 -12.30
C ALA A 35 9.98 -6.05 -11.16
N ILE A 36 10.44 -4.85 -10.82
CA ILE A 36 9.86 -3.99 -9.78
C ILE A 36 9.47 -2.60 -10.32
N HIS A 37 9.88 -2.28 -11.54
CA HIS A 37 9.53 -1.05 -12.23
C HIS A 37 9.04 -1.38 -13.64
N PHE A 38 8.04 -0.63 -14.08
CA PHE A 38 7.35 -0.82 -15.34
C PHE A 38 7.23 0.53 -16.03
N SER A 39 7.54 0.56 -17.32
CA SER A 39 7.37 1.74 -18.17
C SER A 39 5.90 2.14 -18.32
N ALA A 40 5.63 3.30 -18.95
CA ALA A 40 4.26 3.76 -19.20
C ALA A 40 3.44 2.80 -20.09
N SER A 41 4.09 1.95 -20.89
CA SER A 41 3.43 0.90 -21.68
C SER A 41 3.21 -0.40 -20.89
N GLY A 42 3.66 -0.48 -19.63
CA GLY A 42 3.57 -1.68 -18.81
C GLY A 42 4.72 -2.67 -19.01
N GLU A 43 5.75 -2.32 -19.79
CA GLU A 43 6.90 -3.19 -20.00
C GLU A 43 7.87 -3.09 -18.82
N PRO A 44 8.34 -4.22 -18.26
CA PRO A 44 9.40 -4.24 -17.25
C PRO A 44 10.69 -3.55 -17.72
N ASP A 45 11.17 -2.58 -16.96
CA ASP A 45 12.40 -1.83 -17.27
C ASP A 45 13.31 -1.59 -16.05
N GLY A 46 12.94 -2.10 -14.87
CA GLY A 46 13.78 -2.07 -13.67
C GLY A 46 13.60 -3.32 -12.82
N PHE A 47 14.72 -3.89 -12.37
CA PHE A 47 14.79 -5.19 -11.70
C PHE A 47 15.52 -5.10 -10.36
N ALA A 48 15.19 -6.01 -9.45
CA ALA A 48 15.88 -6.18 -8.18
C ALA A 48 16.01 -7.66 -7.82
N SER A 49 16.97 -7.99 -6.95
CA SER A 49 17.09 -9.35 -6.42
C SER A 49 15.85 -9.76 -5.63
N LYS A 50 15.51 -11.05 -5.62
CA LYS A 50 14.36 -11.61 -4.90
C LYS A 50 14.23 -11.12 -3.45
N PRO A 51 15.28 -11.14 -2.61
CA PRO A 51 15.16 -10.65 -1.24
C PRO A 51 14.79 -9.16 -1.18
N VAL A 52 15.38 -8.35 -2.04
CA VAL A 52 15.07 -6.91 -2.13
C VAL A 52 13.62 -6.73 -2.58
N ALA A 53 13.19 -7.37 -3.66
CA ALA A 53 11.85 -7.23 -4.20
C ALA A 53 10.75 -7.70 -3.23
N VAL A 54 11.00 -8.73 -2.42
CA VAL A 54 10.04 -9.27 -1.43
C VAL A 54 9.97 -8.41 -0.17
N VAL A 55 11.10 -7.86 0.31
CA VAL A 55 11.16 -7.19 1.62
C VAL A 55 10.97 -5.68 1.54
N SER A 56 11.37 -5.04 0.44
CA SER A 56 11.43 -3.58 0.35
C SER A 56 10.07 -2.91 0.51
N LEU A 57 9.01 -3.44 -0.13
CA LEU A 57 7.69 -2.82 -0.05
C LEU A 57 7.03 -3.04 1.33
N PRO A 58 7.05 -4.23 1.96
CA PRO A 58 6.63 -4.37 3.36
C PRO A 58 7.39 -3.44 4.32
N ALA A 59 8.70 -3.26 4.11
CA ALA A 59 9.50 -2.33 4.91
C ALA A 59 9.06 -0.87 4.69
N LEU A 60 8.82 -0.47 3.44
CA LEU A 60 8.27 0.85 3.11
C LEU A 60 6.89 1.04 3.73
N MET A 61 6.00 0.05 3.65
CA MET A 61 4.67 0.09 4.26
C MET A 61 4.76 0.33 5.77
N ALA A 62 5.65 -0.38 6.47
CA ALA A 62 5.88 -0.17 7.89
C ALA A 62 6.42 1.24 8.20
N ALA A 63 7.37 1.74 7.40
CA ALA A 63 7.90 3.10 7.54
C ALA A 63 6.82 4.16 7.28
N THR A 64 5.97 3.97 6.27
CA THR A 64 4.84 4.85 5.94
C THR A 64 3.79 4.84 7.05
N LEU A 65 3.45 3.69 7.62
CA LEU A 65 2.55 3.59 8.77
C LEU A 65 3.06 4.44 9.93
N LEU A 66 4.34 4.25 10.32
CA LEU A 66 4.95 5.03 11.39
C LEU A 66 4.98 6.54 11.08
N PHE A 67 5.25 6.90 9.83
CA PHE A 67 5.29 8.29 9.38
C PHE A 67 3.91 8.95 9.46
N VAL A 68 2.87 8.33 8.89
CA VAL A 68 1.50 8.86 8.88
C VAL A 68 0.96 8.99 10.30
N GLU A 69 1.16 7.97 11.13
CA GLU A 69 0.80 8.00 12.54
C GLU A 69 1.57 9.07 13.31
N GLY A 70 2.85 9.27 13.00
CA GLY A 70 3.66 10.34 13.59
C GLY A 70 3.15 11.73 13.21
N ALA A 71 2.89 11.94 11.92
CA ALA A 71 2.37 13.20 11.38
C ALA A 71 0.98 13.53 11.95
N GLY A 72 0.07 12.57 12.01
CA GLY A 72 -1.28 12.75 12.56
C GLY A 72 -1.32 13.06 14.06
N ARG A 73 -0.22 12.84 14.80
CA ARG A 73 -0.10 13.31 16.20
C ARG A 73 0.32 14.77 16.30
N VAL A 74 1.00 15.30 15.29
CA VAL A 74 1.46 16.70 15.23
C VAL A 74 0.36 17.57 14.64
N ASP A 75 -0.27 17.11 13.56
CA ASP A 75 -1.32 17.81 12.84
C ASP A 75 -2.47 16.83 12.54
N PRO A 76 -3.36 16.57 13.54
CA PRO A 76 -4.48 15.66 13.37
C PRO A 76 -5.53 16.24 12.41
N PRO A 77 -6.23 15.40 11.63
CA PRO A 77 -7.37 15.85 10.81
C PRO A 77 -8.52 16.36 11.69
N GLU A 78 -9.40 17.18 11.11
CA GLU A 78 -10.62 17.65 11.79
C GLU A 78 -11.55 16.48 12.13
N ASP A 79 -11.65 15.48 11.23
CA ASP A 79 -12.32 14.21 11.50
C ASP A 79 -11.30 13.11 11.86
N PRO A 80 -11.25 12.64 13.12
CA PRO A 80 -10.29 11.62 13.55
C PRO A 80 -10.37 10.30 12.77
N SER A 81 -11.49 9.99 12.13
CA SER A 81 -11.65 8.77 11.32
C SER A 81 -10.89 8.81 10.00
N VAL A 82 -10.51 10.00 9.51
CA VAL A 82 -9.80 10.18 8.24
C VAL A 82 -8.40 9.59 8.31
N LEU A 83 -7.68 9.79 9.42
CA LEU A 83 -6.31 9.30 9.57
C LEU A 83 -6.26 7.77 9.40
N GLY A 84 -7.05 7.05 10.19
CA GLY A 84 -7.11 5.59 10.13
C GLY A 84 -7.57 5.06 8.76
N PHE A 85 -8.53 5.73 8.12
CA PHE A 85 -8.97 5.36 6.77
C PHE A 85 -7.85 5.53 5.73
N VAL A 86 -7.18 6.69 5.71
CA VAL A 86 -6.09 6.98 4.75
C VAL A 86 -4.92 6.02 4.97
N THR A 87 -4.57 5.74 6.23
CA THR A 87 -3.51 4.78 6.57
C THR A 87 -3.83 3.39 6.01
N VAL A 88 -5.01 2.84 6.33
CA VAL A 88 -5.43 1.51 5.83
C VAL A 88 -5.51 1.50 4.31
N ALA A 89 -6.06 2.55 3.69
CA ALA A 89 -6.19 2.64 2.25
C ALA A 89 -4.83 2.71 1.53
N THR A 90 -3.84 3.37 2.14
CA THR A 90 -2.46 3.40 1.66
C THR A 90 -1.81 2.02 1.77
N MET A 91 -1.97 1.31 2.89
CA MET A 91 -1.46 -0.05 3.03
C MET A 91 -2.10 -1.02 2.04
N ALA A 92 -3.41 -0.89 1.79
CA ALA A 92 -4.12 -1.71 0.81
C ALA A 92 -3.61 -1.45 -0.61
N LEU A 93 -3.35 -0.19 -0.98
CA LEU A 93 -2.76 0.16 -2.27
C LEU A 93 -1.37 -0.46 -2.43
N LEU A 94 -0.48 -0.29 -1.45
CA LEU A 94 0.87 -0.84 -1.50
C LEU A 94 0.86 -2.38 -1.55
N ALA A 95 -0.03 -3.03 -0.79
CA ALA A 95 -0.22 -4.47 -0.87
C ALA A 95 -0.68 -4.93 -2.26
N ALA A 96 -1.58 -4.18 -2.91
CA ALA A 96 -2.02 -4.44 -4.28
C ALA A 96 -0.87 -4.27 -5.30
N VAL A 97 0.00 -3.26 -5.11
CA VAL A 97 1.22 -3.09 -5.93
C VAL A 97 2.15 -4.30 -5.77
N GLN A 98 2.41 -4.78 -4.55
CA GLN A 98 3.22 -5.99 -4.37
C GLN A 98 2.57 -7.21 -5.04
N GLY A 99 1.24 -7.34 -4.93
CA GLY A 99 0.48 -8.41 -5.58
C GLY A 99 0.63 -8.38 -7.09
N TYR A 100 0.57 -7.21 -7.71
CA TYR A 100 0.83 -7.01 -9.13
C TYR A 100 2.26 -7.44 -9.51
N ILE A 101 3.27 -6.99 -8.74
CA ILE A 101 4.67 -7.39 -8.94
C ILE A 101 4.81 -8.91 -8.91
N PHE A 102 4.24 -9.59 -7.91
CA PHE A 102 4.31 -11.05 -7.85
C PHE A 102 3.57 -11.73 -8.99
N ALA A 103 2.41 -11.22 -9.40
CA ALA A 103 1.64 -11.79 -10.51
C ALA A 103 2.44 -11.74 -11.82
N GLU A 104 2.98 -10.57 -12.18
CA GLU A 104 3.82 -10.38 -13.38
C GLU A 104 5.04 -11.31 -13.36
N ASN A 105 5.77 -11.36 -12.23
CA ASN A 105 6.98 -12.18 -12.12
C ASN A 105 6.71 -13.69 -12.05
N LEU A 106 5.47 -14.11 -11.81
CA LEU A 106 5.03 -15.51 -11.93
C LEU A 106 4.51 -15.85 -13.33
N GLY A 107 4.58 -14.91 -14.28
CA GLY A 107 4.11 -15.08 -15.66
C GLY A 107 2.60 -14.94 -15.83
N HIS A 108 1.90 -14.35 -14.85
CA HIS A 108 0.49 -14.02 -15.02
C HIS A 108 0.33 -12.73 -15.81
N THR A 109 -0.51 -12.76 -16.84
CA THR A 109 -0.82 -11.59 -17.65
C THR A 109 -1.85 -10.73 -16.93
N VAL A 110 -1.40 -9.69 -16.23
CA VAL A 110 -2.30 -8.70 -15.62
C VAL A 110 -2.35 -7.48 -16.55
N PRO A 111 -3.52 -7.07 -17.08
CA PRO A 111 -3.57 -5.93 -17.98
C PRO A 111 -3.13 -4.64 -17.26
N PHE A 112 -1.93 -4.13 -17.60
CA PHE A 112 -1.33 -2.96 -16.95
C PHE A 112 -2.27 -1.74 -16.96
N GLY A 113 -2.94 -1.48 -18.08
CA GLY A 113 -3.91 -0.39 -18.19
C GLY A 113 -5.10 -0.53 -17.23
N LEU A 114 -5.57 -1.76 -16.99
CA LEU A 114 -6.64 -2.02 -16.02
C LEU A 114 -6.15 -1.83 -14.59
N PHE A 115 -4.93 -2.29 -14.30
CA PHE A 115 -4.30 -2.08 -13.00
C PHE A 115 -4.12 -0.59 -12.70
N MET A 116 -3.60 0.20 -13.65
CA MET A 116 -3.47 1.65 -13.53
C MET A 116 -4.82 2.37 -13.38
N LEU A 117 -5.85 1.94 -14.14
CA LEU A 117 -7.21 2.47 -13.97
C LEU A 117 -7.73 2.20 -12.55
N GLY A 118 -7.50 0.99 -12.03
CA GLY A 118 -7.86 0.62 -10.65
C GLY A 118 -7.20 1.54 -9.62
N ILE A 119 -5.90 1.82 -9.77
CA ILE A 119 -5.19 2.79 -8.91
C ILE A 119 -5.81 4.18 -9.03
N GLY A 120 -6.11 4.65 -10.24
CA GLY A 120 -6.73 5.94 -10.47
C GLY A 120 -8.09 6.07 -9.77
N VAL A 121 -8.95 5.06 -9.90
CA VAL A 121 -10.24 5.00 -9.21
C VAL A 121 -10.04 4.97 -7.69
N TRP A 122 -9.09 4.19 -7.20
CA TRP A 122 -8.77 4.10 -5.77
C TRP A 122 -8.39 5.47 -5.19
N ILE A 123 -7.51 6.21 -5.88
CA ILE A 123 -7.10 7.56 -5.46
C ILE A 123 -8.30 8.50 -5.40
N VAL A 124 -9.15 8.51 -6.44
CA VAL A 124 -10.36 9.36 -6.48
C VAL A 124 -11.29 9.04 -5.31
N VAL A 125 -11.48 7.76 -4.97
CA VAL A 125 -12.31 7.33 -3.85
C VAL A 125 -11.73 7.79 -2.52
N VAL A 126 -10.43 7.57 -2.30
CA VAL A 126 -9.76 7.94 -1.04
C VAL A 126 -9.78 9.46 -0.84
N VAL A 127 -9.38 10.22 -1.85
CA VAL A 127 -9.39 11.69 -1.80
C VAL A 127 -10.81 12.23 -1.63
N GLY A 128 -11.77 11.70 -2.40
CA GLY A 128 -13.18 12.11 -2.33
C GLY A 128 -13.79 11.86 -0.96
N TYR A 129 -13.50 10.70 -0.36
CA TYR A 129 -13.91 10.38 1.02
C TYR A 129 -13.31 11.38 2.01
N THR A 130 -11.99 11.59 1.97
CA THR A 130 -11.29 12.49 2.89
C THR A 130 -11.83 13.91 2.81
N VAL A 131 -11.95 14.48 1.61
CA VAL A 131 -12.48 15.84 1.40
C VAL A 131 -13.92 15.96 1.91
N ALA A 132 -14.76 14.95 1.67
CA ALA A 132 -16.15 14.97 2.10
C ALA A 132 -16.30 14.87 3.63
N ARG A 133 -15.41 14.15 4.31
CA ARG A 133 -15.41 14.03 5.78
C ARG A 133 -14.91 15.31 6.44
N GLU A 134 -13.77 15.83 6.02
CA GLU A 134 -13.19 17.06 6.58
C GLU A 134 -14.16 18.26 6.41
N LYS A 135 -14.76 18.44 5.23
CA LYS A 135 -15.75 19.51 5.02
C LYS A 135 -16.97 19.45 5.93
N ARG A 136 -17.36 18.24 6.36
CA ARG A 136 -18.51 18.06 7.28
C ARG A 136 -18.10 18.33 8.72
N ALA A 137 -16.86 17.99 9.10
CA ALA A 137 -16.32 18.24 10.41
C ALA A 137 -16.13 19.74 10.66
N GLY A 138 -15.51 20.47 9.73
CA GLY A 138 -15.30 21.92 9.85
C GLY A 138 -16.56 22.79 9.72
N ALA A 139 -17.69 22.20 9.33
CA ALA A 139 -18.98 22.89 9.26
C ALA A 139 -19.86 22.69 10.51
N ALA A 140 -19.45 21.84 11.46
CA ALA A 140 -20.15 21.53 12.71
C ALA A 140 -19.58 22.33 13.88
#